data_AF-A0A419WGR9-F1
#
_entry.id   AF-A0A419WGR9-F1
#
_cell.length_a   1.000
_cell.length_b   1.000
_cell.length_c   1.000
_cell.angle_alpha   90.00
_cell.angle_beta   90.00
_cell.angle_gamma   90.00
#
_symmetry.space_group_name_H-M   'P 1'
#
loop_
_entity.id
_entity.type
_entity.pdbx_description
1 polymer ?
#
loop_
_entity_poly.entity_id
_entity_poly.type
_entity_poly.pdbx_seq_one_letter_code
_entity_poly.pdbx_strand_id
1 'polypeptide(L)'
;MFLRGKVTVDPEQLTHIKVEKPEGSFRKLFYHITGGKVGDKKEIETLKAISIIQQMHSTFACMGIDNVIRINHDDIEIYFDTKGEKADLDFAMDKYSIEIDETMSKYFDSLWMVLEHEDEEFKYLIEISVNRNHKVNEYPIEIIVSGLLKEFGDLKGEQLKNKLNGVFKNQKRYDRYINDSKQKFDSFLNNMSFELQKRIRVDDVKIQSTNRLIVQKVQAKKSREEAKPSSYAGTPYAYYGFSDFLLYSVLWSELCFDRNIHVSDAEIINEDGHLFGEIGESGMDAVEGSIFDKDVSIEDLSASDGSTLLEGDSFLDTSDSGVFESAFESDSGGWFDSVSDGGFDFDF
;
A
#
# COMPACT_ATOMS: atom_id res chain seq x y z
N MET A 1 7.83 -14.64 -3.02
CA MET A 1 7.21 -14.15 -4.24
C MET A 1 5.71 -14.27 -4.08
N PHE A 2 4.98 -13.23 -4.45
CA PHE A 2 3.54 -13.26 -4.63
C PHE A 2 3.18 -12.28 -5.76
N LEU A 3 1.96 -12.33 -6.28
CA LEU A 3 1.51 -11.37 -7.29
C LEU A 3 0.79 -10.21 -6.61
N ARG A 4 1.01 -9.00 -7.12
CA ARG A 4 0.28 -7.82 -6.71
C ARG A 4 -0.48 -7.24 -7.88
N GLY A 5 -1.76 -6.97 -7.64
CA GLY A 5 -2.64 -6.21 -8.49
C GLY A 5 -2.97 -4.87 -7.84
N LYS A 6 -3.01 -3.82 -8.64
CA LYS A 6 -3.58 -2.53 -8.27
C LYS A 6 -4.71 -2.23 -9.24
N VAL A 7 -5.92 -2.10 -8.72
CA VAL A 7 -7.11 -1.67 -9.47
C VAL A 7 -7.52 -0.32 -8.91
N THR A 8 -7.52 0.71 -9.73
CA THR A 8 -8.01 2.03 -9.34
C THR A 8 -9.29 2.35 -10.10
N VAL A 9 -10.28 2.90 -9.41
CA VAL A 9 -11.63 3.12 -9.96
C VAL A 9 -12.03 4.58 -9.84
N ASP A 10 -12.39 5.17 -10.98
CA ASP A 10 -12.98 6.51 -11.06
C ASP A 10 -14.51 6.40 -11.20
N PRO A 11 -15.29 6.69 -10.15
CA PRO A 11 -16.74 6.60 -10.19
C PRO A 11 -17.36 7.77 -10.97
N GLU A 12 -18.41 7.49 -11.76
CA GLU A 12 -19.20 8.49 -12.51
C GLU A 12 -20.05 9.32 -11.53
N GLN A 13 -19.43 10.25 -10.79
CA GLN A 13 -20.08 11.18 -9.86
C GLN A 13 -19.61 12.63 -10.04
N LEU A 14 -20.40 13.56 -9.50
CA LEU A 14 -20.09 15.00 -9.55
C LEU A 14 -18.93 15.30 -8.59
N THR A 15 -17.71 15.35 -9.11
CA THR A 15 -16.58 15.86 -8.33
C THR A 15 -16.61 17.38 -8.21
N HIS A 16 -16.22 17.89 -7.05
CA HIS A 16 -16.02 19.32 -6.85
C HIS A 16 -14.54 19.60 -6.64
N ILE A 17 -13.94 20.37 -7.56
CA ILE A 17 -12.57 20.85 -7.40
C ILE A 17 -12.57 21.98 -6.37
N LYS A 18 -11.93 21.77 -5.22
CA LYS A 18 -11.64 22.83 -4.24
C LYS A 18 -10.15 23.17 -4.26
N VAL A 19 -9.86 24.47 -4.17
CA VAL A 19 -8.48 24.97 -3.98
C VAL A 19 -8.25 25.08 -2.48
N GLU A 20 -7.40 24.20 -1.92
CA GLU A 20 -6.99 24.30 -0.53
C GLU A 20 -5.81 25.26 -0.36
N LYS A 21 -5.66 25.75 0.87
CA LYS A 21 -4.54 26.61 1.24
C LYS A 21 -3.29 25.72 1.27
N PRO A 22 -2.26 26.03 0.45
CA PRO A 22 -1.09 25.18 0.31
C PRO A 22 -0.27 25.11 1.61
N GLU A 23 0.47 24.03 1.79
CA GLU A 23 1.43 23.88 2.89
C GLU A 23 2.77 24.55 2.53
N GLY A 24 3.47 25.05 3.57
CA GLY A 24 4.67 25.89 3.42
C GLY A 24 4.42 27.42 3.47
N SER A 25 5.20 28.12 4.28
CA SER A 25 5.02 29.56 4.60
C SER A 25 5.03 30.47 3.36
N PHE A 26 5.84 30.15 2.35
CA PHE A 26 5.92 30.91 1.10
C PHE A 26 4.69 30.72 0.19
N ARG A 27 4.19 29.48 0.09
CA ARG A 27 2.99 29.17 -0.70
C ARG A 27 1.73 29.73 -0.04
N LYS A 28 1.65 29.70 1.30
CA LYS A 28 0.57 30.35 2.08
C LYS A 28 0.51 31.86 1.82
N LEU A 29 1.67 32.52 1.75
CA LEU A 29 1.76 33.95 1.42
C LEU A 29 1.29 34.21 -0.02
N PHE A 30 1.70 33.39 -0.98
CA PHE A 30 1.29 33.50 -2.38
C PHE A 30 -0.22 33.26 -2.58
N TYR A 31 -0.80 32.30 -1.85
CA TYR A 31 -2.24 32.06 -1.80
C TYR A 31 -3.02 33.28 -1.30
N HIS A 32 -2.51 33.98 -0.28
CA HIS A 32 -3.16 35.19 0.25
C HIS A 32 -3.04 36.37 -0.73
N ILE A 33 -1.90 36.53 -1.40
CA ILE A 33 -1.67 37.59 -2.40
C ILE A 33 -2.53 37.38 -3.65
N THR A 34 -2.77 36.13 -4.06
CA THR A 34 -3.56 35.80 -5.26
C THR A 34 -5.07 35.68 -4.99
N GLY A 35 -5.53 36.00 -3.76
CA GLY A 35 -6.94 35.92 -3.38
C GLY A 35 -7.49 34.50 -3.39
N GLY A 36 -6.65 33.51 -3.06
CA GLY A 36 -7.03 32.09 -3.00
C GLY A 36 -7.11 31.39 -4.36
N LYS A 37 -6.62 32.01 -5.44
CA LYS A 37 -6.65 31.44 -6.80
C LYS A 37 -5.50 30.49 -7.11
N VAL A 38 -4.41 30.54 -6.33
CA VAL A 38 -3.22 29.70 -6.50
C VAL A 38 -2.97 28.93 -5.20
N GLY A 39 -3.32 27.64 -5.21
CA GLY A 39 -3.15 26.68 -4.14
C GLY A 39 -3.26 25.26 -4.70
N ASP A 40 -2.98 24.25 -3.87
CA ASP A 40 -3.10 22.85 -4.29
C ASP A 40 -4.58 22.53 -4.52
N LYS A 41 -4.89 21.98 -5.69
CA LYS A 41 -6.26 21.58 -6.05
C LYS A 41 -6.48 20.16 -5.56
N LYS A 42 -7.58 19.93 -4.87
CA LYS A 42 -8.09 18.60 -4.55
C LYS A 42 -9.46 18.41 -5.18
N GLU A 43 -9.71 17.19 -5.62
CA GLU A 43 -11.05 16.74 -6.00
C GLU A 43 -11.73 16.19 -4.77
N ILE A 44 -12.98 16.61 -4.57
CA ILE A 44 -13.83 16.17 -3.46
C ILE A 44 -14.99 15.40 -4.05
N GLU A 45 -15.04 14.13 -3.68
CA GLU A 45 -16.13 13.23 -4.05
C GLU A 45 -17.42 13.55 -3.29
N THR A 46 -18.54 13.44 -4.00
CA THR A 46 -19.90 13.55 -3.41
C THR A 46 -20.46 12.22 -2.94
N LEU A 47 -19.71 11.13 -3.14
CA LEU A 47 -20.09 9.79 -2.74
C LEU A 47 -20.38 9.71 -1.24
N LYS A 48 -21.40 8.92 -0.88
CA LYS A 48 -21.66 8.53 0.51
C LYS A 48 -20.95 7.21 0.79
N ALA A 49 -20.24 7.10 1.92
CA ALA A 49 -19.49 5.90 2.30
C ALA A 49 -20.37 4.63 2.29
N ILE A 50 -21.61 4.73 2.80
CA ILE A 50 -22.59 3.63 2.79
C ILE A 50 -22.87 3.14 1.36
N SER A 51 -23.02 4.07 0.40
CA SER A 51 -23.28 3.69 -1.00
C SER A 51 -22.11 2.95 -1.61
N ILE A 52 -20.88 3.40 -1.33
CA ILE A 52 -19.66 2.75 -1.81
C ILE A 52 -19.57 1.34 -1.24
N ILE A 53 -19.73 1.19 0.07
CA ILE A 53 -19.68 -0.12 0.72
C ILE A 53 -20.75 -1.06 0.17
N GLN A 54 -21.98 -0.61 -0.01
CA GLN A 54 -23.04 -1.47 -0.55
C GLN A 54 -22.74 -1.94 -1.98
N GLN A 55 -22.17 -1.08 -2.81
CA GLN A 55 -21.76 -1.44 -4.17
C GLN A 55 -20.57 -2.40 -4.17
N MET A 56 -19.60 -2.17 -3.29
CA MET A 56 -18.46 -3.06 -3.07
C MET A 56 -18.93 -4.43 -2.59
N HIS A 57 -19.78 -4.48 -1.56
CA HIS A 57 -20.38 -5.70 -1.05
C HIS A 57 -21.08 -6.49 -2.17
N SER A 58 -21.96 -5.84 -2.93
CA SER A 58 -22.64 -6.50 -4.06
C SER A 58 -21.67 -7.04 -5.11
N THR A 59 -20.54 -6.36 -5.34
CA THR A 59 -19.50 -6.79 -6.28
C THR A 59 -18.80 -8.05 -5.77
N PHE A 60 -18.33 -8.01 -4.54
CA PHE A 60 -17.61 -9.13 -3.91
C PHE A 60 -18.48 -10.36 -3.72
N ALA A 61 -19.73 -10.20 -3.28
CA ALA A 61 -20.68 -11.30 -3.16
C ALA A 61 -20.91 -12.02 -4.51
N CYS A 62 -20.94 -11.28 -5.63
CA CYS A 62 -21.09 -11.90 -6.97
C CYS A 62 -19.84 -12.67 -7.42
N MET A 63 -18.68 -12.33 -6.88
CA MET A 63 -17.43 -13.05 -7.09
C MET A 63 -17.24 -14.21 -6.10
N GLY A 64 -18.16 -14.40 -5.15
CA GLY A 64 -18.00 -15.38 -4.06
C GLY A 64 -16.97 -14.98 -3.02
N ILE A 65 -16.68 -13.67 -2.90
CA ILE A 65 -15.83 -13.10 -1.86
C ILE A 65 -16.74 -12.72 -0.70
N ASP A 66 -16.67 -13.47 0.39
CA ASP A 66 -17.59 -13.40 1.53
C ASP A 66 -16.89 -13.32 2.90
N ASN A 67 -15.56 -13.28 2.93
CA ASN A 67 -14.78 -13.13 4.17
C ASN A 67 -14.18 -11.73 4.25
N VAL A 68 -14.42 -11.05 5.37
CA VAL A 68 -13.88 -9.73 5.69
C VAL A 68 -12.98 -9.81 6.89
N ILE A 69 -11.78 -9.24 6.77
CA ILE A 69 -10.85 -9.17 7.88
C ILE A 69 -11.06 -7.87 8.65
N ARG A 70 -11.26 -6.75 7.96
CA ARG A 70 -11.33 -5.43 8.61
C ARG A 70 -12.20 -4.45 7.86
N ILE A 71 -12.91 -3.58 8.60
CA ILE A 71 -13.57 -2.39 8.09
C ILE A 71 -13.27 -1.23 9.04
N ASN A 72 -12.62 -0.18 8.52
CA ASN A 72 -12.44 1.09 9.21
C ASN A 72 -13.13 2.22 8.45
N HIS A 73 -13.79 3.11 9.17
CA HIS A 73 -14.35 4.35 8.66
C HIS A 73 -13.66 5.50 9.39
N ASP A 74 -12.89 6.31 8.67
CA ASP A 74 -11.99 7.30 9.27
C ASP A 74 -11.13 6.63 10.38
N ASP A 75 -11.19 7.15 11.60
CA ASP A 75 -10.46 6.64 12.77
C ASP A 75 -11.23 5.56 13.55
N ILE A 76 -12.39 5.10 13.04
CA ILE A 76 -13.27 4.16 13.74
C ILE A 76 -13.11 2.76 13.15
N GLU A 77 -12.66 1.81 13.97
CA GLU A 77 -12.65 0.38 13.64
C GLU A 77 -14.05 -0.22 13.83
N ILE A 78 -14.77 -0.40 12.73
CA ILE A 78 -16.14 -0.93 12.73
C ILE A 78 -16.12 -2.44 12.86
N TYR A 79 -15.20 -3.11 12.15
CA TYR A 79 -15.09 -4.56 12.16
C TYR A 79 -13.62 -4.97 12.10
N PHE A 80 -13.25 -5.98 12.89
CA PHE A 80 -11.95 -6.63 12.82
C PHE A 80 -12.07 -8.10 13.24
N ASP A 81 -11.87 -8.99 12.28
CA ASP A 81 -11.79 -10.42 12.55
C ASP A 81 -10.41 -10.79 13.07
N THR A 82 -10.38 -11.30 14.29
CA THR A 82 -9.17 -11.77 14.99
C THR A 82 -9.09 -13.29 15.05
N LYS A 83 -10.13 -14.00 14.59
CA LYS A 83 -10.31 -15.44 14.78
C LYS A 83 -10.36 -16.23 13.48
N GLY A 84 -10.41 -15.59 12.32
CA GLY A 84 -10.57 -16.28 11.04
C GLY A 84 -11.99 -16.83 10.89
N GLU A 85 -13.00 -16.03 11.27
CA GLU A 85 -14.39 -16.34 11.01
C GLU A 85 -14.62 -16.39 9.48
N LYS A 86 -15.58 -17.22 9.04
CA LYS A 86 -15.86 -17.42 7.63
C LYS A 86 -17.26 -16.97 7.29
N ALA A 87 -17.45 -16.48 6.06
CA ALA A 87 -18.67 -15.95 5.51
C ALA A 87 -19.29 -14.85 6.39
N ASP A 88 -18.45 -13.92 6.86
CA ASP A 88 -18.78 -12.87 7.81
C ASP A 88 -19.00 -11.49 7.16
N LEU A 89 -18.85 -11.38 5.84
CA LEU A 89 -19.03 -10.12 5.11
C LEU A 89 -20.42 -9.51 5.35
N ASP A 90 -21.50 -10.28 5.20
CA ASP A 90 -22.87 -9.81 5.43
C ASP A 90 -23.04 -9.25 6.86
N PHE A 91 -22.52 -9.96 7.86
CA PHE A 91 -22.58 -9.54 9.26
C PHE A 91 -21.82 -8.23 9.50
N ALA A 92 -20.64 -8.09 8.91
CA ALA A 92 -19.86 -6.85 9.01
C ALA A 92 -20.56 -5.67 8.30
N MET A 93 -21.26 -5.91 7.18
CA MET A 93 -22.06 -4.90 6.49
C MET A 93 -23.26 -4.43 7.31
N ASP A 94 -23.93 -5.36 7.99
CA ASP A 94 -25.02 -5.05 8.92
C ASP A 94 -24.50 -4.19 10.08
N LYS A 95 -23.36 -4.57 10.68
CA LYS A 95 -22.71 -3.81 11.75
C LYS A 95 -22.36 -2.39 11.29
N TYR A 96 -21.77 -2.26 10.10
CA TYR A 96 -21.45 -0.95 9.53
C TYR A 96 -22.69 -0.06 9.34
N SER A 97 -23.78 -0.63 8.82
CA SER A 97 -25.02 0.12 8.58
C SER A 97 -25.71 0.58 9.86
N ILE A 98 -25.43 -0.08 10.99
CA ILE A 98 -25.94 0.30 12.33
C ILE A 98 -25.07 1.40 12.95
N GLU A 99 -23.75 1.31 12.80
CA GLU A 99 -22.80 2.22 13.46
C GLU A 99 -22.62 3.55 12.70
N ILE A 100 -22.73 3.54 11.38
CA ILE A 100 -22.53 4.72 10.54
C ILE A 100 -23.86 5.37 10.17
N ASP A 101 -24.11 6.57 10.69
CA ASP A 101 -25.27 7.38 10.36
C ASP A 101 -25.11 8.15 9.03
N GLU A 102 -26.18 8.83 8.60
CA GLU A 102 -26.17 9.59 7.34
C GLU A 102 -25.16 10.73 7.32
N THR A 103 -24.86 11.34 8.46
CA THR A 103 -23.92 12.47 8.55
C THR A 103 -22.50 11.97 8.41
N MET A 104 -22.12 10.93 9.18
CA MET A 104 -20.81 10.28 9.08
C MET A 104 -20.57 9.78 7.65
N SER A 105 -21.56 9.06 7.08
CA SER A 105 -21.51 8.57 5.71
C SER A 105 -21.30 9.66 4.65
N LYS A 106 -21.85 10.86 4.85
CA LYS A 106 -21.74 11.97 3.90
C LYS A 106 -20.45 12.76 4.01
N TYR A 107 -19.85 12.81 5.20
CA TYR A 107 -18.72 13.69 5.49
C TYR A 107 -17.41 12.96 5.83
N PHE A 108 -17.34 11.65 5.62
CA PHE A 108 -16.14 10.85 5.79
C PHE A 108 -14.94 11.39 5.00
N ASP A 109 -13.74 11.10 5.48
CA ASP A 109 -12.47 11.38 4.79
C ASP A 109 -11.93 10.13 4.11
N SER A 110 -11.99 8.99 4.82
CA SER A 110 -11.46 7.72 4.34
C SER A 110 -12.31 6.51 4.76
N LEU A 111 -12.30 5.49 3.91
CA LEU A 111 -12.88 4.19 4.18
C LEU A 111 -11.84 3.14 3.80
N TRP A 112 -11.56 2.21 4.70
CA TRP A 112 -10.64 1.11 4.45
C TRP A 112 -11.30 -0.22 4.76
N MET A 113 -11.21 -1.15 3.82
CA MET A 113 -11.77 -2.49 3.93
C MET A 113 -10.72 -3.51 3.51
N VAL A 114 -10.67 -4.63 4.22
CA VAL A 114 -9.74 -5.73 3.94
C VAL A 114 -10.53 -7.02 3.87
N LEU A 115 -10.41 -7.73 2.76
CA LEU A 115 -11.12 -8.97 2.48
C LEU A 115 -10.14 -10.11 2.26
N GLU A 116 -10.59 -11.32 2.55
CA GLU A 116 -9.91 -12.57 2.22
C GLU A 116 -10.74 -13.35 1.20
N HIS A 117 -10.05 -13.94 0.22
CA HIS A 117 -10.66 -14.87 -0.72
C HIS A 117 -9.69 -15.98 -1.08
N GLU A 118 -10.22 -17.13 -1.48
CA GLU A 118 -9.42 -18.24 -1.98
C GLU A 118 -10.09 -18.88 -3.19
N ASP A 119 -9.29 -19.17 -4.21
CA ASP A 119 -9.68 -20.03 -5.31
C ASP A 119 -8.83 -21.33 -5.34
N GLU A 120 -8.77 -21.99 -6.50
CA GLU A 120 -7.98 -23.19 -6.71
C GLU A 120 -6.46 -22.93 -6.67
N GLU A 121 -6.02 -21.72 -7.00
CA GLU A 121 -4.64 -21.38 -7.34
C GLU A 121 -4.03 -20.41 -6.34
N PHE A 122 -4.84 -19.51 -5.79
CA PHE A 122 -4.41 -18.40 -4.96
C PHE A 122 -5.20 -18.28 -3.67
N LYS A 123 -4.50 -17.79 -2.64
CA LYS A 123 -5.09 -17.11 -1.50
C LYS A 123 -4.89 -15.62 -1.70
N TYR A 124 -5.99 -14.87 -1.70
CA TYR A 124 -6.04 -13.44 -1.97
C TYR A 124 -6.24 -12.65 -0.68
N LEU A 125 -5.45 -11.59 -0.53
CA LEU A 125 -5.76 -10.48 0.34
C LEU A 125 -6.17 -9.30 -0.54
N ILE A 126 -7.32 -8.71 -0.25
CA ILE A 126 -7.88 -7.60 -1.03
C ILE A 126 -8.05 -6.41 -0.10
N GLU A 127 -7.19 -5.42 -0.24
CA GLU A 127 -7.23 -4.16 0.53
C GLU A 127 -7.87 -3.08 -0.34
N ILE A 128 -8.91 -2.43 0.17
CA ILE A 128 -9.67 -1.41 -0.54
C ILE A 128 -9.59 -0.14 0.28
N SER A 129 -9.01 0.90 -0.30
CA SER A 129 -8.98 2.24 0.26
C SER A 129 -9.85 3.16 -0.58
N VAL A 130 -10.67 3.96 0.09
CA VAL A 130 -11.51 4.97 -0.55
C VAL A 130 -11.26 6.29 0.14
N ASN A 131 -10.71 7.24 -0.61
CA ASN A 131 -10.40 8.57 -0.13
C ASN A 131 -11.35 9.55 -0.79
N ARG A 132 -12.13 10.27 0.02
CA ARG A 132 -13.05 11.27 -0.49
C ARG A 132 -12.33 12.50 -1.06
N ASN A 133 -11.22 12.86 -0.42
CA ASN A 133 -10.36 13.95 -0.86
C ASN A 133 -9.10 13.34 -1.47
N HIS A 134 -8.87 13.56 -2.76
CA HIS A 134 -7.71 13.03 -3.48
C HIS A 134 -7.07 14.10 -4.38
N LYS A 135 -5.83 13.85 -4.80
CA LYS A 135 -5.14 14.76 -5.73
C LYS A 135 -5.83 14.69 -7.10
N VAL A 136 -5.78 15.80 -7.84
CA VAL A 136 -6.32 15.85 -9.20
C VAL A 136 -5.62 14.80 -10.07
N ASN A 137 -6.41 14.01 -10.81
CA ASN A 137 -5.98 12.86 -11.64
C ASN A 137 -5.62 11.58 -10.87
N GLU A 138 -5.82 11.52 -9.55
CA GLU A 138 -5.82 10.26 -8.79
C GLU A 138 -7.26 9.76 -8.68
N TYR A 139 -7.44 8.44 -8.64
CA TYR A 139 -8.77 7.85 -8.51
C TYR A 139 -9.11 7.65 -7.03
N PRO A 140 -10.34 7.97 -6.60
CA PRO A 140 -10.71 7.99 -5.19
C PRO A 140 -10.75 6.59 -4.57
N ILE A 141 -10.91 5.54 -5.38
CA ILE A 141 -10.96 4.15 -4.95
C ILE A 141 -9.72 3.42 -5.46
N GLU A 142 -8.95 2.86 -4.53
CA GLU A 142 -7.81 1.99 -4.81
C GLU A 142 -8.04 0.61 -4.19
N ILE A 143 -7.83 -0.43 -4.97
CA ILE A 143 -7.95 -1.83 -4.57
C ILE A 143 -6.61 -2.51 -4.83
N ILE A 144 -5.93 -2.89 -3.76
CA ILE A 144 -4.69 -3.65 -3.80
C ILE A 144 -5.02 -5.12 -3.55
N VAL A 145 -4.68 -5.96 -4.51
CA VAL A 145 -4.88 -7.41 -4.44
C VAL A 145 -3.52 -8.08 -4.33
N SER A 146 -3.29 -8.85 -3.26
CA SER A 146 -2.12 -9.71 -3.12
C SER A 146 -2.53 -11.17 -3.33
N GLY A 147 -2.05 -11.79 -4.40
CA GLY A 147 -2.28 -13.20 -4.71
C GLY A 147 -1.11 -14.08 -4.29
N LEU A 148 -1.28 -14.84 -3.21
CA LEU A 148 -0.30 -15.80 -2.73
C LEU A 148 -0.58 -17.18 -3.31
N LEU A 149 0.46 -17.85 -3.79
CA LEU A 149 0.37 -19.14 -4.46
C LEU A 149 -0.03 -20.25 -3.48
N LYS A 150 -1.24 -20.78 -3.67
CA LYS A 150 -1.88 -21.68 -2.72
C LYS A 150 -1.13 -22.99 -2.56
N GLU A 151 -0.57 -23.49 -3.66
CA GLU A 151 0.13 -24.77 -3.69
C GLU A 151 1.39 -24.85 -2.81
N PHE A 152 1.89 -23.71 -2.32
CA PHE A 152 3.05 -23.65 -1.43
C PHE A 152 2.70 -23.34 0.03
N GLY A 153 1.53 -22.79 0.33
CA GLY A 153 1.20 -22.28 1.67
C GLY A 153 1.24 -23.33 2.77
N ASP A 154 0.70 -24.52 2.49
CA ASP A 154 0.63 -25.61 3.48
C ASP A 154 1.89 -26.48 3.51
N LEU A 155 2.85 -26.27 2.58
CA LEU A 155 4.02 -27.10 2.45
C LEU A 155 5.13 -26.66 3.41
N LYS A 156 5.75 -27.62 4.11
CA LYS A 156 6.85 -27.35 5.05
C LYS A 156 8.04 -28.27 4.77
N GLY A 157 9.23 -27.82 5.16
CA GLY A 157 10.47 -28.60 5.10
C GLY A 157 10.80 -29.13 3.70
N GLU A 158 11.09 -30.43 3.61
CA GLU A 158 11.50 -31.08 2.35
C GLU A 158 10.42 -31.08 1.27
N GLN A 159 9.13 -31.09 1.63
CA GLN A 159 8.05 -31.05 0.65
C GLN A 159 8.05 -29.73 -0.13
N LEU A 160 8.16 -28.62 0.60
CA LEU A 160 8.26 -27.29 0.01
C LEU A 160 9.49 -27.16 -0.87
N LYS A 161 10.66 -27.56 -0.36
CA LYS A 161 11.92 -27.53 -1.11
C LYS A 161 11.84 -28.34 -2.41
N ASN A 162 11.30 -29.55 -2.37
CA ASN A 162 11.17 -30.39 -3.55
C ASN A 162 10.23 -29.79 -4.60
N LYS A 163 9.11 -29.20 -4.16
CA LYS A 163 8.16 -28.53 -5.03
C LYS A 163 8.79 -27.29 -5.69
N LEU A 164 9.43 -26.43 -4.90
CA LEU A 164 10.15 -25.25 -5.41
C LEU A 164 11.29 -25.64 -6.37
N ASN A 165 12.10 -26.65 -6.03
CA ASN A 165 13.14 -27.17 -6.94
C ASN A 165 12.58 -27.62 -8.30
N GLY A 166 11.32 -28.03 -8.36
CA GLY A 166 10.62 -28.35 -9.60
C GLY A 166 10.42 -27.14 -10.51
N VAL A 167 10.11 -25.98 -9.93
CA VAL A 167 9.95 -24.67 -10.60
C VAL A 167 11.30 -24.14 -11.04
N PHE A 168 12.26 -24.09 -10.11
CA PHE A 168 13.60 -23.52 -10.29
C PHE A 168 14.59 -24.45 -11.01
N LYS A 169 14.11 -25.51 -11.69
CA LYS A 169 14.97 -26.48 -12.38
C LYS A 169 15.79 -25.86 -13.51
N ASN A 170 15.21 -24.88 -14.21
CA ASN A 170 15.84 -24.07 -15.25
C ASN A 170 14.94 -22.87 -15.59
N GLN A 171 15.51 -21.88 -16.29
CA GLN A 171 14.82 -20.65 -16.70
C GLN A 171 13.47 -20.93 -17.38
N LYS A 172 13.43 -21.84 -18.36
CA LYS A 172 12.20 -22.15 -19.10
C LYS A 172 11.06 -22.66 -18.21
N ARG A 173 11.36 -23.39 -17.14
CA ARG A 173 10.34 -23.84 -16.18
C ARG A 173 9.89 -22.72 -15.27
N TYR A 174 10.82 -21.90 -14.80
CA TYR A 174 10.55 -20.71 -14.01
C TYR A 174 9.66 -19.74 -14.79
N ASP A 175 10.05 -19.35 -16.01
CA ASP A 175 9.30 -18.40 -16.85
C ASP A 175 7.89 -18.90 -17.14
N ARG A 176 7.75 -20.19 -17.46
CA ARG A 176 6.43 -20.78 -17.69
C ARG A 176 5.57 -20.67 -16.44
N TYR A 177 6.14 -21.02 -15.29
CA TYR A 177 5.43 -20.99 -14.04
C TYR A 177 4.94 -19.58 -13.70
N ILE A 178 5.84 -18.59 -13.76
CA ILE A 178 5.51 -17.18 -13.51
C ILE A 178 4.45 -16.67 -14.49
N ASN A 179 4.60 -16.95 -15.79
CA ASN A 179 3.65 -16.51 -16.81
C ASN A 179 2.27 -17.16 -16.64
N ASP A 180 2.21 -18.46 -16.36
CA ASP A 180 0.96 -19.17 -16.12
C ASP A 180 0.26 -18.61 -14.86
N SER A 181 1.00 -18.36 -13.77
CA SER A 181 0.47 -17.72 -12.56
C SER A 181 -0.01 -16.30 -12.83
N LYS A 182 0.75 -15.49 -13.57
CA LYS A 182 0.39 -14.11 -13.93
C LYS A 182 -0.88 -14.06 -14.76
N GLN A 183 -1.03 -14.93 -15.75
CA GLN A 183 -2.26 -15.00 -16.57
C GLN A 183 -3.51 -15.32 -15.74
N LYS A 184 -3.39 -16.26 -14.79
CA LYS A 184 -4.51 -16.63 -13.90
C LYS A 184 -4.86 -15.47 -12.97
N PHE A 185 -3.86 -14.82 -12.39
CA PHE A 185 -4.04 -13.66 -11.53
C PHE A 185 -4.66 -12.46 -12.28
N ASP A 186 -4.16 -12.16 -13.47
CA ASP A 186 -4.71 -11.11 -14.34
C ASP A 186 -6.16 -11.42 -14.73
N SER A 187 -6.50 -12.69 -14.94
CA SER A 187 -7.89 -13.10 -15.19
C SER A 187 -8.80 -12.80 -14.00
N PHE A 188 -8.33 -13.03 -12.77
CA PHE A 188 -9.05 -12.65 -11.55
C PHE A 188 -9.25 -11.13 -11.46
N LEU A 189 -8.19 -10.33 -11.68
CA LEU A 189 -8.28 -8.87 -11.66
C LEU A 189 -9.22 -8.32 -12.74
N ASN A 190 -9.17 -8.88 -13.94
CA ASN A 190 -10.07 -8.50 -15.04
C ASN A 190 -11.52 -8.83 -14.72
N ASN A 191 -11.80 -9.98 -14.09
CA ASN A 191 -13.13 -10.32 -13.63
C ASN A 191 -13.61 -9.36 -12.53
N MET A 192 -12.73 -8.99 -11.59
CA MET A 192 -13.03 -7.98 -10.57
C MET A 192 -13.39 -6.64 -11.20
N SER A 193 -12.57 -6.14 -12.11
CA SER A 193 -12.83 -4.89 -12.84
C SER A 193 -14.15 -4.92 -13.61
N PHE A 194 -14.45 -6.04 -14.28
CA PHE A 194 -15.70 -6.22 -15.00
C PHE A 194 -16.93 -6.20 -14.07
N GLU A 195 -16.87 -6.85 -12.92
CA GLU A 195 -17.96 -6.81 -11.95
C GLU A 195 -18.10 -5.44 -11.26
N LEU A 196 -16.98 -4.74 -11.00
CA LEU A 196 -16.99 -3.35 -10.53
C LEU A 196 -17.69 -2.44 -11.54
N GLN A 197 -17.32 -2.51 -12.82
CA GLN A 197 -17.93 -1.72 -13.90
C GLN A 197 -19.43 -1.96 -14.08
N LYS A 198 -19.93 -3.15 -13.75
CA LYS A 198 -21.37 -3.47 -13.81
C LYS A 198 -22.17 -2.87 -12.66
N ARG A 199 -21.55 -2.70 -11.50
CA ARG A 199 -22.24 -2.42 -10.22
C ARG A 199 -22.01 -1.01 -9.71
N ILE A 200 -20.82 -0.50 -9.99
CA ILE A 200 -20.43 0.88 -9.77
C ILE A 200 -20.52 1.54 -11.15
N ARG A 201 -21.21 2.67 -11.24
CA ARG A 201 -21.10 3.52 -12.42
C ARG A 201 -19.71 4.14 -12.38
N VAL A 202 -18.87 3.78 -13.33
CA VAL A 202 -17.46 4.19 -13.38
C VAL A 202 -17.18 4.83 -14.72
N ASP A 203 -16.39 5.90 -14.70
CA ASP A 203 -15.90 6.56 -15.89
C ASP A 203 -14.65 5.85 -16.42
N ASP A 204 -13.77 5.41 -15.51
CA ASP A 204 -12.57 4.66 -15.87
C ASP A 204 -12.15 3.67 -14.77
N VAL A 205 -11.50 2.59 -15.19
CA VAL A 205 -10.88 1.61 -14.31
C VAL A 205 -9.51 1.24 -14.86
N LYS A 206 -8.47 1.44 -14.06
CA LYS A 206 -7.09 1.07 -14.43
C LYS A 206 -6.67 -0.15 -13.63
N ILE A 207 -6.01 -1.08 -14.31
CA ILE A 207 -5.47 -2.30 -13.72
C ILE A 207 -3.97 -2.35 -14.00
N GLN A 208 -3.20 -2.62 -12.96
CA GLN A 208 -1.77 -2.90 -13.05
C GLN A 208 -1.47 -4.16 -12.27
N SER A 209 -0.62 -5.04 -12.80
CA SER A 209 -0.17 -6.24 -12.10
C SER A 209 1.33 -6.41 -12.21
N THR A 210 1.94 -6.88 -11.14
CA THR A 210 3.39 -7.07 -11.05
C THR A 210 3.70 -8.23 -10.11
N ASN A 211 4.88 -8.81 -10.31
CA ASN A 211 5.41 -9.80 -9.39
C ASN A 211 6.10 -9.08 -8.23
N ARG A 212 5.89 -9.53 -6.99
CA ARG A 212 6.63 -9.06 -5.83
C ARG A 212 7.58 -10.12 -5.33
N LEU A 213 8.86 -9.78 -5.20
CA LEU A 213 9.88 -10.64 -4.60
C LEU A 213 10.29 -10.07 -3.24
N ILE A 214 10.28 -10.93 -2.23
CA ILE A 214 10.76 -10.58 -0.89
C ILE A 214 12.23 -10.95 -0.84
N VAL A 215 13.09 -9.98 -0.54
CA VAL A 215 14.52 -10.20 -0.30
C VAL A 215 14.83 -10.04 1.18
N GLN A 216 15.58 -10.99 1.72
CA GLN A 216 16.13 -10.88 3.08
C GLN A 216 17.51 -10.24 2.99
N LYS A 217 17.73 -9.22 3.81
CA LYS A 217 19.03 -8.55 3.93
C LYS A 217 19.44 -8.56 5.39
N VAL A 218 20.75 -8.71 5.64
CA VAL A 218 21.30 -8.51 6.98
C VAL A 218 21.07 -7.06 7.37
N GLN A 219 20.06 -6.81 8.19
CA GLN A 219 19.82 -5.47 8.73
C GLN A 219 20.90 -5.14 9.76
N ALA A 220 21.57 -4.01 9.60
CA ALA A 220 22.29 -3.40 10.71
C ALA A 220 21.28 -3.14 11.83
N LYS A 221 21.56 -3.62 13.05
CA LYS A 221 20.68 -3.47 14.23
C LYS A 221 20.21 -2.02 14.36
N LYS A 222 18.98 -1.72 13.90
CA LYS A 222 18.27 -0.49 14.24
C LYS A 222 17.27 -0.80 15.34
N SER A 223 17.22 0.11 16.30
CA SER A 223 16.30 0.11 17.44
C SER A 223 14.88 -0.07 16.94
N ARG A 224 14.22 -1.10 17.48
CA ARG A 224 12.83 -1.46 17.21
C ARG A 224 11.92 -0.40 17.83
N GLU A 225 11.76 0.73 17.16
CA GLU A 225 10.53 1.50 17.31
C GLU A 225 9.48 0.77 16.48
N GLU A 226 8.53 0.13 17.17
CA GLU A 226 7.36 -0.45 16.55
C GLU A 226 6.54 0.70 15.93
N ALA A 227 6.79 0.98 14.66
CA ALA A 227 5.92 1.83 13.88
C ALA A 227 4.54 1.17 13.89
N LYS A 228 3.57 1.81 14.57
CA LYS A 228 2.16 1.44 14.43
C LYS A 228 1.81 1.55 12.94
N PRO A 229 1.16 0.54 12.33
CA PRO A 229 0.80 0.62 10.93
C PRO A 229 -0.20 1.77 10.75
N SER A 230 0.29 2.91 10.24
CA SER A 230 -0.55 3.99 9.74
C SER A 230 -1.17 3.51 8.43
N SER A 231 -2.45 3.13 8.47
CA SER A 231 -3.39 2.94 7.34
C SER A 231 -2.96 2.11 6.11
N TYR A 232 -1.76 1.54 6.09
CA TYR A 232 -1.23 0.69 5.03
C TYR A 232 -0.47 -0.46 5.68
N ALA A 233 -1.07 -1.64 5.74
CA ALA A 233 -0.36 -2.82 6.22
C ALA A 233 0.55 -3.40 5.12
N GLY A 234 0.31 -3.04 3.85
CA GLY A 234 1.21 -3.20 2.70
C GLY A 234 1.66 -4.61 2.37
N THR A 235 1.28 -5.55 3.22
CA THR A 235 1.81 -6.89 3.28
C THR A 235 0.78 -7.86 3.85
N PRO A 236 0.70 -9.06 3.25
CA PRO A 236 -0.12 -10.13 3.79
C PRO A 236 0.24 -10.54 5.23
N TYR A 237 1.44 -10.21 5.71
CA TYR A 237 1.96 -10.58 7.03
C TYR A 237 1.10 -10.14 8.22
N ALA A 238 0.34 -9.06 8.08
CA ALA A 238 -0.40 -8.45 9.20
C ALA A 238 -1.72 -9.15 9.54
N TYR A 239 -2.20 -10.08 8.70
CA TYR A 239 -3.53 -10.67 8.82
C TYR A 239 -3.50 -12.16 9.18
N TYR A 240 -4.49 -12.58 9.96
CA TYR A 240 -4.64 -13.97 10.41
C TYR A 240 -4.68 -14.93 9.21
N GLY A 241 -3.99 -16.07 9.29
CA GLY A 241 -4.02 -17.11 8.25
C GLY A 241 -3.15 -16.85 7.02
N PHE A 242 -2.50 -15.69 6.90
CA PHE A 242 -1.55 -15.39 5.81
C PHE A 242 -0.10 -15.71 6.16
N SER A 243 0.21 -15.92 7.45
CA SER A 243 1.57 -16.23 7.91
C SER A 243 2.13 -17.55 7.38
N ASP A 244 1.27 -18.51 7.02
CA ASP A 244 1.71 -19.81 6.48
C ASP A 244 2.27 -19.67 5.05
N PHE A 245 1.89 -18.62 4.31
CA PHE A 245 2.30 -18.37 2.92
C PHE A 245 3.61 -17.58 2.80
N LEU A 246 4.25 -17.31 3.92
CA LEU A 246 5.45 -16.47 3.97
C LEU A 246 6.72 -17.25 3.68
N LEU A 247 6.76 -18.51 4.10
CA LEU A 247 7.97 -19.31 4.06
C LEU A 247 8.46 -19.49 2.62
N TYR A 248 7.59 -19.93 1.72
CA TYR A 248 7.98 -20.06 0.30
C TYR A 248 8.31 -18.69 -0.31
N SER A 249 7.62 -17.64 0.16
CA SER A 249 7.75 -16.32 -0.40
C SER A 249 9.15 -15.75 -0.16
N VAL A 250 9.70 -16.00 1.02
CA VAL A 250 11.08 -15.69 1.41
C VAL A 250 12.09 -16.55 0.66
N LEU A 251 11.88 -17.87 0.60
CA LEU A 251 12.80 -18.79 -0.08
C LEU A 251 12.95 -18.52 -1.59
N TRP A 252 11.99 -17.81 -2.18
CA TRP A 252 11.96 -17.55 -3.61
C TRP A 252 13.18 -16.75 -4.09
N SER A 253 13.58 -15.70 -3.37
CA SER A 253 14.72 -14.85 -3.75
C SER A 253 16.04 -15.60 -3.60
N GLU A 254 16.22 -16.38 -2.53
CA GLU A 254 17.38 -17.25 -2.36
C GLU A 254 17.51 -18.25 -3.52
N LEU A 255 16.39 -18.85 -3.94
CA LEU A 255 16.39 -19.80 -5.06
C LEU A 255 16.64 -19.14 -6.42
N CYS A 256 16.24 -17.87 -6.61
CA CYS A 256 16.65 -17.11 -7.79
C CYS A 256 18.17 -16.98 -7.83
N PHE A 257 18.79 -16.58 -6.72
CA PHE A 257 20.25 -16.42 -6.61
C PHE A 257 20.99 -17.76 -6.81
N ASP A 258 20.64 -18.79 -6.04
CA ASP A 258 21.30 -20.11 -6.05
C ASP A 258 21.28 -20.79 -7.42
N ARG A 259 20.27 -20.49 -8.23
CA ARG A 259 20.07 -21.11 -9.56
C ARG A 259 20.39 -20.18 -10.71
N ASN A 260 20.90 -18.99 -10.42
CA ASN A 260 21.14 -17.91 -11.39
C ASN A 260 19.96 -17.72 -12.35
N ILE A 261 18.77 -17.50 -11.78
CA ILE A 261 17.57 -17.20 -12.55
C ILE A 261 17.63 -15.76 -13.04
N HIS A 262 17.28 -15.57 -14.31
CA HIS A 262 16.99 -14.27 -14.87
C HIS A 262 15.60 -13.81 -14.41
N VAL A 263 15.52 -12.68 -13.72
CA VAL A 263 14.29 -12.10 -13.19
C VAL A 263 13.95 -10.85 -14.00
N SER A 264 12.68 -10.70 -14.39
CA SER A 264 12.15 -9.53 -15.11
C SER A 264 10.79 -9.13 -14.54
N ASP A 265 10.40 -7.87 -14.75
CA ASP A 265 9.10 -7.30 -14.39
C ASP A 265 8.67 -7.62 -12.95
N ALA A 266 9.51 -7.23 -11.98
CA ALA A 266 9.30 -7.53 -10.58
C ALA A 266 9.59 -6.34 -9.66
N GLU A 267 8.68 -6.07 -8.74
CA GLU A 267 8.93 -5.21 -7.57
C GLU A 267 9.70 -6.02 -6.51
N ILE A 268 10.75 -5.41 -5.95
CA ILE A 268 11.54 -5.98 -4.86
C ILE A 268 11.13 -5.30 -3.57
N ILE A 269 10.76 -6.09 -2.56
CA ILE A 269 10.39 -5.62 -1.23
C ILE A 269 11.21 -6.30 -0.15
N ASN A 270 11.33 -5.65 1.02
CA ASN A 270 11.87 -6.32 2.20
C ASN A 270 10.78 -7.14 2.94
N GLU A 271 11.16 -7.76 4.06
CA GLU A 271 10.25 -8.55 4.91
C GLU A 271 9.12 -7.72 5.53
N ASP A 272 9.37 -6.43 5.77
CA ASP A 272 8.40 -5.50 6.33
C ASP A 272 7.45 -4.93 5.26
N GLY A 273 7.65 -5.28 3.98
CA GLY A 273 6.83 -4.80 2.86
C GLY A 273 7.26 -3.51 2.18
N HIS A 274 8.35 -2.92 2.64
CA HIS A 274 8.88 -1.70 2.07
C HIS A 274 9.48 -1.98 0.70
N LEU A 275 9.11 -1.15 -0.28
CA LEU A 275 9.66 -1.21 -1.63
C LEU A 275 11.14 -0.87 -1.61
N PHE A 276 11.94 -1.77 -2.16
CA PHE A 276 13.39 -1.70 -2.27
C PHE A 276 13.84 -1.24 -3.66
N GLY A 277 13.06 -1.56 -4.69
CA GLY A 277 13.34 -1.22 -6.07
C GLY A 277 12.49 -2.04 -7.03
N GLU A 278 12.70 -1.83 -8.33
CA GLU A 278 11.99 -2.52 -9.39
C GLU A 278 12.98 -3.06 -10.43
N ILE A 279 12.68 -4.25 -10.94
CA ILE A 279 13.38 -4.87 -12.07
C ILE A 279 12.48 -4.72 -13.28
N GLY A 280 12.96 -3.96 -14.28
CA GLY A 280 12.22 -3.71 -15.53
C GLY A 280 12.22 -4.90 -16.49
N GLU A 281 11.66 -4.65 -17.68
CA GLU A 281 11.45 -5.65 -18.75
C GLU A 281 12.74 -6.33 -19.23
N SER A 282 13.85 -5.58 -19.27
CA SER A 282 15.15 -6.14 -19.66
C SER A 282 15.69 -7.18 -18.67
N GLY A 283 15.13 -7.20 -17.46
CA GLY A 283 15.48 -8.11 -16.39
C GLY A 283 16.93 -7.98 -15.90
N MET A 284 17.29 -8.88 -14.99
CA MET A 284 18.64 -9.05 -14.49
C MET A 284 18.88 -10.51 -14.07
N ASP A 285 20.12 -10.98 -14.22
CA ASP A 285 20.53 -12.28 -13.68
C ASP A 285 20.75 -12.15 -12.17
N ALA A 286 20.15 -13.06 -11.39
CA ALA A 286 20.12 -12.92 -9.93
C ALA A 286 21.51 -12.95 -9.29
N VAL A 287 22.50 -13.66 -9.86
CA VAL A 287 23.87 -13.70 -9.31
C VAL A 287 24.64 -12.41 -9.60
N GLU A 288 24.30 -11.70 -10.69
CA GLU A 288 24.93 -10.42 -11.02
C GLU A 288 24.36 -9.28 -10.17
N GLY A 289 23.10 -9.40 -9.75
CA GLY A 289 22.46 -8.47 -8.83
C GLY A 289 22.81 -8.73 -7.37
N SER A 290 23.59 -7.84 -6.75
CA SER A 290 23.81 -7.86 -5.30
C SER A 290 22.51 -7.79 -4.49
N ILE A 291 21.39 -7.38 -5.11
CA ILE A 291 20.06 -7.32 -4.48
C ILE A 291 19.52 -8.70 -4.03
N PHE A 292 19.90 -9.80 -4.67
CA PHE A 292 19.47 -11.15 -4.27
C PHE A 292 20.46 -11.85 -3.32
N ASP A 293 21.67 -11.30 -3.15
CA ASP A 293 22.66 -11.83 -2.23
C ASP A 293 22.31 -11.43 -0.79
N LYS A 294 21.96 -12.41 0.05
CA LYS A 294 21.58 -12.16 1.45
C LYS A 294 22.73 -11.66 2.32
N ASP A 295 23.97 -11.94 1.94
CA ASP A 295 25.15 -11.58 2.73
C ASP A 295 25.56 -10.11 2.50
N VAL A 296 24.97 -9.45 1.50
CA VAL A 296 25.16 -8.01 1.22
C VAL A 296 24.20 -7.18 2.07
N SER A 297 24.73 -6.19 2.79
CA SER A 297 23.92 -5.27 3.59
C SER A 297 23.16 -4.25 2.72
N ILE A 298 22.14 -3.63 3.30
CA ILE A 298 21.34 -2.60 2.62
C ILE A 298 22.21 -1.38 2.28
N GLU A 299 23.07 -1.01 3.21
CA GLU A 299 23.97 0.13 3.09
C GLU A 299 24.95 -0.05 1.92
N ASP A 300 25.45 -1.28 1.70
CA ASP A 300 26.38 -1.60 0.62
C ASP A 300 25.74 -1.59 -0.77
N LEU A 301 24.43 -1.85 -0.86
CA LEU A 301 23.68 -1.75 -2.13
C LEU A 301 23.59 -0.30 -2.61
N SER A 302 23.41 0.65 -1.68
CA SER A 302 23.34 2.07 -2.01
C SER A 302 24.68 2.68 -2.46
N ALA A 303 25.79 2.02 -2.15
CA ALA A 303 27.14 2.53 -2.38
C ALA A 303 27.87 1.87 -3.56
N SER A 304 27.52 0.64 -3.94
CA SER A 304 28.30 -0.15 -4.90
C SER A 304 27.75 -0.18 -6.32
N ASP A 305 26.46 0.08 -6.52
CA ASP A 305 25.85 -0.04 -7.82
C ASP A 305 25.44 1.35 -8.34
N GLY A 306 26.15 1.84 -9.35
CA GLY A 306 25.75 3.03 -10.12
C GLY A 306 24.50 2.78 -10.98
N SER A 307 23.75 1.71 -10.70
CA SER A 307 22.40 1.50 -11.17
C SER A 307 21.47 2.38 -10.34
N THR A 308 20.56 3.07 -11.01
CA THR A 308 19.46 3.84 -10.45
C THR A 308 18.51 2.92 -9.67
N LEU A 309 18.95 2.41 -8.52
CA LEU A 309 18.13 1.73 -7.50
C LEU A 309 17.47 2.74 -6.56
N LEU A 310 17.72 4.04 -6.73
CA LEU A 310 17.12 5.14 -5.98
C LEU A 310 16.84 6.33 -6.90
N GLU A 311 15.95 6.15 -7.88
CA GLU A 311 15.20 7.27 -8.47
C GLU A 311 13.84 6.75 -8.94
N GLY A 312 13.08 6.24 -7.97
CA GLY A 312 11.63 6.25 -8.08
C GLY A 312 11.21 7.71 -7.97
N ASP A 313 10.86 8.31 -9.10
CA ASP A 313 10.19 9.61 -9.15
C ASP A 313 9.13 9.66 -8.05
N SER A 314 9.25 10.69 -7.22
CA SER A 314 8.31 11.13 -6.20
C SER A 314 6.85 10.72 -6.44
N PHE A 315 6.43 9.59 -5.87
CA PHE A 315 5.01 9.26 -5.65
C PHE A 315 4.62 9.16 -4.17
N LEU A 316 5.53 9.54 -3.27
CA LEU A 316 5.24 9.71 -1.85
C LEU A 316 5.84 11.03 -1.36
N ASP A 317 5.19 12.13 -1.71
CA ASP A 317 5.17 13.33 -0.87
C ASP A 317 3.71 13.60 -0.49
N THR A 318 3.40 13.28 0.77
CA THR A 318 2.85 14.20 1.77
C THR A 318 2.37 13.38 2.98
N SER A 319 3.26 13.13 3.93
CA SER A 319 2.89 12.96 5.33
C SER A 319 3.60 14.04 6.12
N ASP A 320 3.16 15.29 5.94
CA ASP A 320 3.55 16.41 6.80
C ASP A 320 2.75 16.31 8.11
N SER A 321 3.12 15.35 8.95
CA SER A 321 2.66 15.32 10.34
C SER A 321 3.60 16.21 11.16
N GLY A 322 3.24 17.49 11.24
CA GLY A 322 3.91 18.45 12.10
C GLY A 322 3.90 17.99 13.56
N VAL A 323 5.08 17.62 14.07
CA VAL A 323 5.37 17.59 15.51
C VAL A 323 6.59 18.47 15.74
N PHE A 324 6.31 19.61 16.36
CA PHE A 324 7.28 20.63 16.73
C PHE A 324 8.09 20.10 17.92
N GLU A 325 9.29 19.55 17.67
CA GLU A 325 10.25 19.27 18.73
C GLU A 325 11.23 20.45 18.82
N SER A 326 10.97 21.36 19.74
CA SER A 326 11.83 22.50 20.04
C SER A 326 13.08 22.02 20.78
N ALA A 327 14.14 21.73 20.04
CA ALA A 327 15.49 21.64 20.56
C ALA A 327 16.11 23.05 20.62
N PHE A 328 15.94 23.76 21.74
CA PHE A 328 16.83 24.85 22.11
C PHE A 328 17.93 24.27 23.00
N GLU A 329 18.99 23.76 22.35
CA GLU A 329 20.28 23.69 23.00
C GLU A 329 20.98 25.04 22.88
N SER A 330 21.47 25.46 24.04
CA SER A 330 22.26 26.65 24.29
C SER A 330 23.45 26.74 23.36
N ASP A 331 23.71 27.95 22.85
CA ASP A 331 25.10 28.39 22.84
C ASP A 331 25.23 29.86 23.25
N SER A 332 26.13 30.03 24.20
CA SER A 332 26.46 31.25 24.92
C SER A 332 27.21 32.25 24.02
N GLY A 333 26.80 33.51 24.06
CA GLY A 333 27.52 34.60 23.42
C GLY A 333 27.04 35.96 23.91
N GLY A 334 27.08 36.20 25.22
CA GLY A 334 26.94 37.55 25.75
C GLY A 334 28.23 38.33 25.53
N TRP A 335 28.11 39.63 25.22
CA TRP A 335 29.03 40.72 25.58
C TRP A 335 28.18 42.01 25.61
N PHE A 336 28.07 42.62 26.81
CA PHE A 336 28.10 44.06 27.16
C PHE A 336 27.48 45.09 26.19
N ASP A 337 26.75 46.14 26.59
CA ASP A 337 26.42 46.77 27.86
C ASP A 337 25.49 47.99 27.53
N SER A 338 24.89 48.56 28.56
CA SER A 338 24.61 50.00 28.72
C SER A 338 23.22 50.58 28.42
N VAL A 339 22.41 50.61 29.50
CA VAL A 339 21.82 51.80 30.16
C VAL A 339 20.72 52.65 29.48
N SER A 340 19.68 52.90 30.31
CA SER A 340 18.67 53.98 30.33
C SER A 340 17.48 53.88 29.38
N ASP A 341 16.27 54.34 29.68
CA ASP A 341 15.54 54.77 30.89
C ASP A 341 14.14 55.18 30.36
N GLY A 342 13.11 55.11 31.19
CA GLY A 342 11.75 55.59 30.90
C GLY A 342 10.81 54.53 30.29
N GLY A 343 9.70 54.12 30.89
CA GLY A 343 8.76 54.86 31.74
C GLY A 343 7.50 55.21 30.93
N PHE A 344 6.33 55.12 31.58
CA PHE A 344 4.95 55.36 31.13
C PHE A 344 4.19 54.11 30.66
N ASP A 345 3.40 53.46 31.52
CA ASP A 345 2.13 53.82 32.20
C ASP A 345 0.88 53.57 31.35
N PHE A 346 0.07 52.65 31.88
CA PHE A 346 -1.33 52.40 31.54
C PHE A 346 -2.19 53.53 32.10
N ASP A 347 -3.26 53.89 31.39
CA ASP A 347 -4.48 54.38 32.05
C ASP A 347 -5.73 54.16 31.18
N PHE A 348 -6.72 53.55 31.85
CA PHE A 348 -8.17 53.37 31.59
C PHE A 348 -8.70 52.54 30.41
#